data_AF-A0A1X0NVV5-F1
#
_entry.id   AF-A0A1X0NVV5-F1
#
_cell.length_a   1.000
_cell.length_b   1.000
_cell.length_c   1.000
_cell.angle_alpha   90.00
_cell.angle_beta   90.00
_cell.angle_gamma   90.00
#
_symmetry.space_group_name_H-M   'P 1'
#
loop_
_entity.id
_entity.type
_entity.pdbx_description
1 polymer ?
#
loop_
_entity_poly.entity_id
_entity_poly.type
_entity_poly.pdbx_seq_one_letter_code
_entity_poly.pdbx_strand_id
1 'polypeptide(L)'
;MSHSVDVVPLPEALRRIIHMDDCSSSKPEEIQEKGENTEGQEDELSVPLTVSQLLDLVHAIKQEYMQLVANVAKASVNNDTTFSLSNVQEQLKTMAGPIAALQRGIRSKNAQCVRIELRAYLANEVESRRRALSRMGAALSIAKQSV
;
A
#
# COMPACT_ATOMS: atom_id res chain seq x y z
N MET A 1 15.35 41.27 -6.12
CA MET A 1 14.05 40.65 -6.42
C MET A 1 14.19 39.16 -6.15
N SER A 2 13.58 38.67 -5.08
CA SER A 2 13.69 37.29 -4.61
C SER A 2 12.78 36.43 -5.46
N HIS A 3 13.33 35.61 -6.36
CA HIS A 3 12.56 34.59 -7.05
C HIS A 3 12.22 33.50 -6.02
N SER A 4 11.03 33.57 -5.42
CA SER A 4 10.45 32.39 -4.77
C SER A 4 10.21 31.38 -5.89
N VAL A 5 11.01 30.34 -5.92
CA VAL A 5 10.70 29.15 -6.68
C VAL A 5 9.39 28.64 -6.09
N ASP A 6 8.27 28.82 -6.80
CA ASP A 6 7.01 28.19 -6.45
C ASP A 6 7.25 26.69 -6.51
N VAL A 7 7.55 26.11 -5.35
CA VAL A 7 7.67 24.67 -5.19
C VAL A 7 6.27 24.12 -5.41
N VAL A 8 6.01 23.61 -6.61
CA VAL A 8 4.78 22.89 -6.90
C VAL A 8 4.69 21.75 -5.87
N PRO A 9 3.67 21.76 -5.01
CA PRO A 9 3.61 20.81 -3.91
C PRO A 9 3.55 19.39 -4.49
N LEU A 10 4.38 18.50 -3.96
CA LEU A 10 4.40 17.11 -4.41
C LEU A 10 2.98 16.50 -4.33
N PRO A 11 2.59 15.67 -5.29
CA PRO A 11 1.39 14.86 -5.20
C PRO A 11 1.29 14.12 -3.85
N GLU A 12 0.07 14.02 -3.32
CA GLU A 12 -0.15 13.54 -1.95
C GLU A 12 0.36 12.11 -1.72
N ALA A 13 0.31 11.23 -2.73
CA ALA A 13 0.83 9.87 -2.53
C ALA A 13 2.36 9.84 -2.45
N LEU A 14 3.06 10.75 -3.13
CA LEU A 14 4.51 10.90 -2.99
C LEU A 14 4.88 11.49 -1.62
N ARG A 15 4.07 12.44 -1.12
CA ARG A 15 4.24 12.98 0.24
C ARG A 15 4.04 11.92 1.32
N ARG A 16 3.05 11.04 1.17
CA ARG A 16 2.80 9.95 2.13
C ARG A 16 4.00 9.03 2.30
N ILE A 17 4.80 8.80 1.25
CA ILE A 17 5.98 7.93 1.32
C ILE A 17 7.12 8.53 2.14
N ILE A 18 7.37 9.83 1.97
CA ILE A 18 8.38 10.55 2.76
C ILE A 18 8.10 10.36 4.26
N HIS A 19 6.83 10.27 4.64
CA HIS A 19 6.41 10.05 6.03
C HIS A 19 6.35 8.56 6.44
N MET A 20 6.32 7.61 5.50
CA MET A 20 6.33 6.17 5.82
C MET A 20 7.74 5.64 6.10
N ASP A 21 8.78 6.30 5.58
CA ASP A 21 10.18 5.91 5.81
C ASP A 21 10.60 6.17 7.27
N ASP A 22 10.09 7.24 7.89
CA ASP A 22 10.35 7.63 9.28
C ASP A 22 9.73 6.67 10.33
N CYS A 23 8.75 5.84 9.97
CA CYS A 23 8.14 4.86 10.87
C CYS A 23 8.78 3.46 10.81
N SER A 24 9.86 3.27 10.03
CA SER A 24 10.53 1.97 9.92
C SER A 24 11.66 1.75 10.96
N SER A 25 11.93 2.73 11.83
CA SER A 25 13.05 2.69 12.80
C SER A 25 12.72 2.21 14.22
N SER A 26 11.46 1.91 14.58
CA SER A 26 11.19 1.34 15.91
C SER A 26 11.34 -0.18 15.88
N LYS A 27 12.55 -0.67 16.16
CA LYS A 27 12.79 -2.04 16.59
C LYS A 27 11.87 -2.34 17.80
N PRO A 28 11.00 -3.36 17.77
CA PRO A 28 10.40 -3.86 18.98
C PRO A 28 11.44 -4.69 19.74
N GLU A 29 11.62 -4.37 21.02
CA GLU A 29 12.40 -5.12 22.01
C GLU A 29 12.04 -6.62 22.02
N GLU A 30 13.08 -7.42 22.26
CA GLU A 30 13.07 -8.85 22.46
C GLU A 30 12.12 -9.27 23.59
N ILE A 31 11.12 -10.10 23.28
CA ILE A 31 10.69 -11.15 24.20
C ILE A 31 10.78 -12.48 23.45
N GLN A 32 11.73 -13.27 23.94
CA GLN A 32 12.22 -14.53 23.41
C GLN A 32 11.35 -15.67 23.96
N GLU A 33 10.42 -16.21 23.17
CA GLU A 33 9.90 -17.57 23.36
C GLU A 33 9.79 -18.31 22.02
N LYS A 34 10.94 -18.91 21.66
CA LYS A 34 11.13 -20.24 21.06
C LYS A 34 9.90 -20.88 20.38
N GLY A 35 9.85 -20.80 19.05
CA GLY A 35 8.97 -21.60 18.20
C GLY A 35 9.27 -21.42 16.71
N GLU A 36 10.20 -22.23 16.20
CA GLU A 36 10.38 -22.66 14.80
C GLU A 36 10.27 -21.62 13.66
N ASN A 37 11.45 -21.17 13.22
CA ASN A 37 11.88 -20.98 11.83
C ASN A 37 10.80 -21.02 10.73
N THR A 38 10.47 -19.87 10.14
CA THR A 38 10.65 -19.69 8.68
C THR A 38 10.96 -18.23 8.39
N GLU A 39 12.27 -18.01 8.26
CA GLU A 39 12.97 -17.08 7.37
C GLU A 39 12.12 -16.07 6.57
N GLY A 40 12.55 -14.82 6.66
CA GLY A 40 12.26 -13.83 5.64
C GLY A 40 12.68 -14.36 4.27
N GLN A 41 11.68 -14.68 3.46
CA GLN A 41 11.84 -14.85 2.04
C GLN A 41 10.96 -13.79 1.39
N GLU A 42 11.60 -12.69 1.04
CA GLU A 42 11.11 -11.79 0.01
C GLU A 42 10.98 -12.62 -1.28
N ASP A 43 9.81 -13.22 -1.47
CA ASP A 43 9.44 -13.86 -2.71
C ASP A 43 9.13 -12.76 -3.74
N GLU A 44 10.20 -12.09 -4.17
CA GLU A 44 10.24 -10.98 -5.14
C GLU A 44 9.82 -11.42 -6.57
N LEU A 45 9.43 -12.68 -6.76
CA LEU A 45 9.07 -13.24 -8.07
C LEU A 45 7.60 -13.66 -8.19
N SER A 46 6.77 -13.46 -7.17
CA SER A 46 5.32 -13.70 -7.32
C SER A 46 4.68 -12.58 -8.14
N VAL A 47 3.95 -12.97 -9.20
CA VAL A 47 3.18 -12.02 -10.04
C VAL A 47 2.28 -11.18 -9.14
N PRO A 48 2.35 -9.83 -9.21
CA PRO A 48 1.58 -8.98 -8.32
C PRO A 48 0.08 -9.22 -8.54
N LEU A 49 -0.63 -9.55 -7.45
CA LEU A 49 -2.06 -9.83 -7.47
C LEU A 49 -2.83 -8.73 -8.21
N THR A 50 -3.77 -9.11 -9.06
CA THR A 50 -4.68 -8.17 -9.71
C THR A 50 -5.67 -7.60 -8.69
N VAL A 51 -6.30 -6.46 -9.01
CA VAL A 51 -7.34 -5.88 -8.13
C VAL A 51 -8.50 -6.85 -7.95
N SER A 52 -8.89 -7.60 -8.98
CA SER A 52 -9.94 -8.63 -8.88
C SER A 52 -9.57 -9.71 -7.87
N GLN A 53 -8.34 -10.23 -7.92
CA GLN A 53 -7.86 -11.25 -6.98
C GLN A 53 -7.84 -10.74 -5.52
N LEU A 54 -7.53 -9.45 -5.31
CA LEU A 54 -7.62 -8.85 -3.97
C LEU A 54 -9.06 -8.76 -3.48
N LEU A 55 -10.01 -8.42 -4.36
CA LEU A 55 -11.43 -8.40 -4.03
C LEU A 55 -11.96 -9.81 -3.72
N ASP A 56 -11.51 -10.81 -4.47
CA ASP A 56 -11.84 -12.22 -4.22
C ASP A 56 -11.34 -12.66 -2.83
N LEU A 57 -10.11 -12.27 -2.46
CA LEU A 57 -9.57 -12.52 -1.11
C LEU A 57 -10.40 -11.83 -0.02
N VAL A 58 -10.81 -10.58 -0.22
CA VAL A 58 -11.68 -9.86 0.72
C VAL A 58 -13.02 -10.58 0.88
N HIS A 59 -13.60 -11.03 -0.22
CA HIS A 59 -14.87 -11.75 -0.19
C HIS A 59 -14.75 -13.10 0.54
N ALA A 60 -13.68 -13.86 0.27
CA ALA A 60 -13.39 -15.12 0.95
C ALA A 60 -13.23 -14.92 2.47
N ILE A 61 -12.40 -13.97 2.89
CA ILE A 61 -12.19 -13.63 4.31
C ILE A 61 -13.52 -13.25 4.98
N LYS A 62 -14.34 -12.46 4.30
CA LYS A 62 -15.66 -12.07 4.82
C LYS A 62 -16.58 -13.27 4.98
N GLN A 63 -16.61 -14.19 4.01
CA GLN A 63 -17.42 -15.40 4.10
C GLN A 63 -16.96 -16.30 5.25
N GLU A 64 -15.65 -16.51 5.41
CA GLU A 64 -15.08 -17.27 6.52
C GLU A 64 -15.44 -16.65 7.87
N TYR A 65 -15.32 -15.33 8.00
CA TYR A 65 -15.72 -14.61 9.21
C TYR A 65 -17.21 -14.77 9.52
N MET A 66 -18.08 -14.59 8.52
CA MET A 66 -19.53 -14.76 8.70
C MET A 66 -19.88 -16.20 9.10
N GLN A 67 -19.21 -17.18 8.52
CA GLN A 67 -19.41 -18.59 8.87
C GLN A 67 -18.97 -18.87 10.31
N LEU A 68 -17.83 -18.34 10.73
CA LEU A 68 -17.34 -18.45 12.12
C LEU A 68 -18.35 -17.85 13.10
N VAL A 69 -18.82 -16.62 12.84
CA VAL A 69 -19.82 -15.94 13.68
C VAL A 69 -21.13 -16.75 13.74
N ALA A 70 -21.60 -17.28 12.61
CA ALA A 70 -22.80 -18.11 12.57
C ALA A 70 -22.64 -19.41 13.37
N ASN A 71 -21.47 -20.04 13.31
CA ASN A 71 -21.17 -21.24 14.08
C ASN A 71 -21.16 -20.95 15.60
N VAL A 72 -20.51 -19.86 16.01
CA VAL A 72 -20.50 -19.41 17.42
C VAL A 72 -21.92 -19.11 17.90
N ALA A 73 -22.73 -18.39 17.10
CA ALA A 73 -24.11 -18.06 17.45
C ALA A 73 -24.99 -19.32 17.60
N LYS A 74 -24.87 -20.30 16.68
CA LYS A 74 -25.59 -21.57 16.76
C LYS A 74 -25.21 -22.38 18.00
N ALA A 75 -23.92 -22.47 18.31
CA ALA A 75 -23.44 -23.15 19.51
C ALA A 75 -23.98 -22.50 20.80
N SER A 76 -24.02 -21.17 20.83
CA SER A 76 -24.60 -20.43 21.95
C SER A 76 -26.10 -20.68 22.11
N VAL A 77 -26.87 -20.74 21.02
CA VAL A 77 -28.32 -21.01 21.06
C VAL A 77 -28.62 -22.45 21.51
N ASN A 78 -27.80 -23.41 21.08
CA ASN A 78 -28.01 -24.82 21.38
C ASN A 78 -27.48 -25.24 22.77
N ASN A 79 -26.95 -24.30 23.57
CA ASN A 79 -26.19 -24.57 24.81
C ASN A 79 -25.12 -25.66 24.60
N ASP A 80 -24.51 -25.66 23.42
CA ASP A 80 -23.59 -26.70 23.02
C ASP A 80 -22.24 -26.46 23.69
N THR A 81 -22.08 -27.02 24.89
CA THR A 81 -20.87 -26.90 25.72
C THR A 81 -19.67 -27.58 25.09
N THR A 82 -19.86 -28.35 24.02
CA THR A 82 -18.78 -28.98 23.25
C THR A 82 -18.20 -28.09 22.16
N PHE A 83 -18.82 -26.93 21.88
CA PHE A 83 -18.23 -25.93 21.00
C PHE A 83 -17.00 -25.32 21.67
N SER A 84 -15.86 -25.96 21.44
CA SER A 84 -14.61 -25.63 22.09
C SER A 84 -14.05 -24.33 21.52
N LEU A 85 -13.64 -23.44 22.43
CA LEU A 85 -12.82 -22.26 22.15
C LEU A 85 -11.59 -22.58 21.27
N SER A 86 -11.08 -23.81 21.36
CA SER A 86 -9.98 -24.29 20.50
C SER A 86 -10.33 -24.28 19.01
N ASN A 87 -11.57 -24.63 18.63
CA ASN A 87 -12.00 -24.67 17.24
C ASN A 87 -12.15 -23.26 16.64
N VAL A 88 -12.61 -22.30 17.47
CA VAL A 88 -12.65 -20.88 17.10
C VAL A 88 -11.23 -20.35 16.89
N GLN A 89 -10.32 -20.69 17.80
CA GLN A 89 -8.92 -20.26 17.71
C GLN A 89 -8.22 -20.85 16.49
N GLU A 90 -8.51 -22.11 16.14
CA GLU A 90 -7.99 -22.74 14.93
C GLU A 90 -8.54 -22.09 13.66
N GLN A 91 -9.85 -21.80 13.60
CA GLN A 91 -10.46 -21.06 12.48
C GLN A 91 -9.90 -19.64 12.34
N LEU A 92 -9.62 -18.95 13.45
CA LEU A 92 -8.93 -17.66 13.43
C LEU A 92 -7.50 -17.78 12.88
N LYS A 93 -6.77 -18.83 13.24
CA LYS A 93 -5.43 -19.10 12.69
C LYS A 93 -5.48 -19.36 11.19
N THR A 94 -6.46 -20.10 10.69
CA THR A 94 -6.59 -20.35 9.23
C THR A 94 -6.87 -19.06 8.47
N MET A 95 -7.61 -18.11 9.05
CA MET A 95 -7.88 -16.81 8.44
C MET A 95 -6.65 -15.89 8.38
N ALA A 96 -5.61 -16.13 9.18
CA ALA A 96 -4.40 -15.30 9.21
C ALA A 96 -3.64 -15.33 7.86
N GLY A 97 -3.63 -16.48 7.18
CA GLY A 97 -2.96 -16.64 5.87
C GLY A 97 -3.56 -15.75 4.78
N PRO A 98 -4.87 -15.86 4.48
CA PRO A 98 -5.56 -14.97 3.54
C PRO A 98 -5.42 -13.49 3.87
N ILE A 99 -5.46 -13.12 5.16
CA ILE A 99 -5.26 -11.72 5.61
C ILE A 99 -3.83 -11.25 5.28
N ALA A 100 -2.81 -12.07 5.55
CA ALA A 100 -1.42 -11.75 5.23
C ALA A 100 -1.22 -11.62 3.70
N ALA A 101 -1.85 -12.49 2.90
CA ALA A 101 -1.81 -12.41 1.44
C ALA A 101 -2.47 -11.12 0.93
N LEU A 102 -3.62 -10.74 1.50
CA LEU A 102 -4.30 -9.48 1.18
C LEU A 102 -3.44 -8.26 1.52
N GLN A 103 -2.83 -8.24 2.71
CA GLN A 103 -1.93 -7.15 3.12
C GLN A 103 -0.74 -7.02 2.17
N ARG A 104 -0.11 -8.14 1.80
CA ARG A 104 1.00 -8.17 0.84
C ARG A 104 0.58 -7.61 -0.52
N GLY A 105 -0.59 -8.03 -1.01
CA GLY A 105 -1.14 -7.56 -2.27
C GLY A 105 -1.46 -6.06 -2.29
N ILE A 106 -2.04 -5.53 -1.20
CA ILE A 106 -2.30 -4.10 -1.04
C ILE A 106 -1.00 -3.29 -1.05
N ARG A 107 0.04 -3.73 -0.32
CA ARG A 107 1.36 -3.07 -0.32
C ARG A 107 1.97 -3.04 -1.72
N SER A 108 1.92 -4.17 -2.43
CA SER A 108 2.40 -4.25 -3.82
C SER A 108 1.64 -3.29 -4.75
N LYS A 109 0.31 -3.20 -4.62
CA LYS A 109 -0.51 -2.25 -5.40
C LYS A 109 -0.21 -0.80 -5.07
N ASN A 110 -0.02 -0.46 -3.80
CA ASN A 110 0.36 0.89 -3.39
C ASN A 110 1.70 1.28 -4.02
N ALA A 111 2.70 0.38 -4.02
CA ALA A 111 3.97 0.62 -4.70
C ALA A 111 3.82 0.81 -6.22
N GLN A 112 2.84 0.17 -6.86
CA GLN A 112 2.51 0.42 -8.27
C GLN A 112 1.86 1.79 -8.48
N CYS A 113 0.87 2.16 -7.65
CA CYS A 113 0.21 3.46 -7.72
C CYS A 113 1.21 4.62 -7.58
N VAL A 114 2.13 4.50 -6.63
CA VAL A 114 3.22 5.46 -6.42
C VAL A 114 4.07 5.63 -7.67
N ARG A 115 4.49 4.52 -8.30
CA ARG A 115 5.29 4.57 -9.53
C ARG A 115 4.56 5.28 -10.66
N ILE A 116 3.25 5.09 -10.76
CA ILE A 116 2.40 5.77 -11.75
C ILE A 116 2.35 7.27 -11.45
N GLU A 117 2.13 7.64 -10.18
CA GLU A 117 2.05 9.05 -9.75
C GLU A 117 3.38 9.79 -9.93
N LEU A 118 4.51 9.13 -9.63
CA LEU A 118 5.84 9.67 -9.88
C LEU A 118 6.08 9.92 -11.37
N ARG A 119 5.70 8.97 -12.25
CA ARG A 119 5.82 9.15 -13.69
C ARG A 119 4.99 10.33 -14.19
N ALA A 120 3.76 10.47 -13.70
CA ALA A 120 2.88 11.59 -14.05
C ALA A 120 3.47 12.93 -13.59
N TYR A 121 3.99 12.99 -12.36
CA TYR A 121 4.66 14.17 -11.84
C TYR A 121 5.88 14.57 -12.69
N LEU A 122 6.77 13.63 -12.98
CA LEU A 122 7.97 13.88 -13.79
C LEU A 122 7.61 14.35 -15.21
N ALA A 123 6.59 13.75 -15.83
CA ALA A 123 6.12 14.18 -17.14
C ALA A 123 5.62 15.63 -17.14
N ASN A 124 4.85 16.01 -16.11
CA ASN A 124 4.36 17.38 -15.94
C ASN A 124 5.50 18.37 -15.71
N GLU A 125 6.49 17.99 -14.90
CA GLU A 125 7.65 18.84 -14.62
C GLU A 125 8.49 19.08 -15.89
N VAL A 126 8.73 18.03 -16.67
CA VAL A 126 9.43 18.14 -17.96
C VAL A 126 8.67 19.06 -18.92
N GLU A 127 7.35 18.89 -19.04
CA GLU A 127 6.51 19.71 -19.91
C GLU A 127 6.46 21.18 -19.45
N SER A 128 6.41 21.42 -18.14
CA SER A 128 6.49 22.77 -17.54
C SER A 128 7.81 23.46 -17.90
N ARG A 129 8.94 22.76 -17.72
CA ARG A 129 10.27 23.27 -18.08
C ARG A 129 10.40 23.53 -19.57
N ARG A 130 9.88 22.64 -20.43
CA ARG A 130 9.86 22.81 -21.89
C ARG A 130 9.12 24.10 -22.27
N ARG A 131 7.96 24.37 -21.66
CA ARG A 131 7.20 25.61 -21.89
C ARG A 131 7.93 26.85 -21.38
N ALA A 132 8.59 26.76 -20.22
CA ALA A 132 9.40 27.86 -19.70
C ALA A 132 10.55 28.22 -20.67
N LEU A 133 11.31 27.23 -21.14
CA LEU A 133 12.37 27.45 -22.13
C LEU A 133 11.85 28.01 -23.45
N SER A 134 10.70 27.51 -23.93
CA SER A 134 10.07 28.04 -25.15
C SER A 134 9.68 29.51 -25.01
N ARG A 135 9.10 29.91 -23.86
CA ARG A 135 8.77 31.31 -23.56
C ARG A 135 10.02 32.19 -23.47
N MET A 136 11.09 31.71 -22.82
CA MET A 136 12.37 32.42 -22.76
C MET A 136 12.99 32.59 -24.16
N GLY A 137 12.96 31.54 -24.99
CA GLY A 137 13.41 31.60 -26.38
C GLY A 137 12.62 32.62 -27.20
N ALA A 138 11.29 32.66 -27.04
CA ALA A 138 10.45 33.68 -27.68
C ALA A 138 10.79 35.10 -27.21
N ALA A 139 10.97 35.31 -25.90
CA ALA A 139 11.37 36.60 -25.35
C ALA A 139 12.73 37.08 -25.88
N LEU A 140 13.73 36.18 -25.95
CA LEU A 140 15.03 36.48 -26.54
C LEU A 140 14.94 36.80 -28.03
N SER A 141 14.07 36.10 -28.78
CA SER A 141 13.86 36.39 -30.20
C SER A 141 13.25 37.76 -30.43
N ILE A 142 12.29 38.17 -29.59
CA ILE A 142 11.68 39.52 -29.64
C ILE A 142 12.71 40.58 -29.27
N ALA A 143 13.50 40.35 -28.21
CA ALA A 143 14.55 41.27 -27.79
C ALA A 143 15.60 41.49 -28.90
N LYS A 144 15.94 40.45 -29.67
CA LYS A 144 16.83 40.58 -30.83
C LYS A 144 16.24 41.35 -32.01
N GLN A 145 14.92 41.40 -32.15
CA GLN A 145 14.25 42.13 -33.23
C GLN A 145 14.00 43.61 -32.89
N SER A 146 14.22 44.00 -31.63
CA SER A 146 13.99 45.37 -31.14
C SER A 146 15.29 46.19 -30.99
N VAL A 147 16.43 45.62 -31.38
CA VAL A 147 17.76 46.25 -31.49
C VAL A 147 18.11 46.40 -32.96
#